data_AF-A0A7M3MQE1-F1
#
_entry.id   AF-A0A7M3MQE1-F1
#
_cell.length_a   1.000
_cell.length_b   1.000
_cell.length_c   1.000
_cell.angle_alpha   90.00
_cell.angle_beta   90.00
_cell.angle_gamma   90.00
#
_symmetry.space_group_name_H-M   'P 1'
#
loop_
_entity.id
_entity.type
_entity.pdbx_description
1 polymer ?
#
loop_
_entity_poly.entity_id
_entity_poly.type
_entity_poly.pdbx_seq_one_letter_code
_entity_poly.pdbx_strand_id
1 'polypeptide(L)'
;MLIDVRTGWLLGVGVVLLVLAGLGVGLPAGVAGAQTQAERELSDAREALERIRTEAAEADREVSTREAALADAEERLAAIEAIVNDVAAEVERQRVVVRDAQRRLAEVEQDQVVLEAAFTDRVARLFKQGPDLTFEALLNAEAADEVIARTELLERVLTGDQVDIERLAAVETAVLAQRAIVVAEQQRLEAQLAEQEEILAEVEQLRRSRALAAADARQRARELAVQRDDLEAEEEELAALVERQQAAARRAEEERRQAAARRQANQAPAAAAPTSTGRTAGGYAWPMCAPVTSEYGPRWGRMHRGIDLGAPTGTPIRAIRAGTVIFAGWQGGYGQITLVDHGNGVVSAYAHQSRFAVGQGARVAQGQVIGYVGTTGNTTGAHLHLETRVGGTAVNPRQYLSGSPC
;
A
#
# COMPACT_ATOMS: atom_id res chain seq x y z
N MET A 1 19.41 -16.75 32.92
CA MET A 1 20.52 -16.38 32.03
C MET A 1 19.90 -15.62 30.87
N LEU A 2 19.83 -14.30 31.01
CA LEU A 2 19.15 -13.38 30.10
C LEU A 2 20.09 -13.03 28.94
N ILE A 3 19.65 -13.23 27.71
CA ILE A 3 20.30 -12.66 26.52
C ILE A 3 19.22 -11.87 25.79
N ASP A 4 19.22 -10.57 26.04
CA ASP A 4 18.40 -9.56 25.37
C ASP A 4 19.34 -8.82 24.40
N VAL A 5 19.09 -8.95 23.10
CA VAL A 5 19.83 -8.25 22.04
C VAL A 5 18.80 -7.39 21.30
N ARG A 6 18.68 -6.13 21.73
CA ARG A 6 18.01 -5.07 20.98
C ARG A 6 19.00 -4.47 19.98
N THR A 7 18.80 -4.75 18.71
CA THR A 7 19.40 -3.99 17.60
C THR A 7 18.27 -3.49 16.70
N GLY A 8 17.85 -2.26 16.94
CA GLY A 8 17.00 -1.50 16.00
C GLY A 8 17.88 -0.83 14.96
N TRP A 9 17.70 -1.19 13.69
CA TRP A 9 18.23 -0.46 12.55
C TRP A 9 17.05 -0.04 11.67
N LEU A 10 16.69 1.25 11.75
CA LEU A 10 15.91 1.96 10.74
C LEU A 10 16.91 2.58 9.77
N LEU A 11 16.96 2.09 8.53
CA LEU A 11 17.64 2.77 7.43
C LEU A 11 16.59 3.17 6.40
N GLY A 12 16.25 4.45 6.42
CA GLY A 12 15.54 5.11 5.33
C GLY A 12 16.48 5.25 4.13
N VAL A 13 16.00 4.82 2.97
CA VAL A 13 16.71 4.94 1.69
C VAL A 13 16.59 6.40 1.23
N GLY A 14 17.60 7.20 1.58
CA GLY A 14 17.88 8.48 0.94
C GLY A 14 18.87 8.26 -0.20
N VAL A 15 18.43 8.44 -1.44
CA VAL A 15 19.33 8.43 -2.59
C VAL A 15 19.94 9.82 -2.74
N VAL A 16 21.19 9.93 -2.29
CA VAL A 16 22.12 11.03 -2.60
C VAL A 16 22.85 10.63 -3.88
N LEU A 17 22.74 11.45 -4.93
CA LEU A 17 23.62 11.36 -6.10
C LEU A 17 24.52 12.59 -6.17
N LEU A 18 25.81 12.31 -5.96
CA LEU A 18 26.93 13.22 -5.91
C LEU A 18 27.76 12.95 -7.17
N VAL A 19 27.82 13.88 -8.13
CA VAL A 19 28.91 13.92 -9.11
C VAL A 19 29.33 15.37 -9.36
N LEU A 20 30.56 15.65 -8.92
CA LEU A 20 31.40 16.78 -9.25
C LEU A 20 31.73 16.81 -10.74
N ALA A 21 31.69 17.98 -11.37
CA ALA A 21 32.43 18.25 -12.60
C ALA A 21 33.38 19.43 -12.37
N GLY A 22 34.68 19.12 -12.44
CA GLY A 22 35.75 20.10 -12.43
C GLY A 22 35.76 20.97 -13.69
N LEU A 23 36.28 22.18 -13.49
CA LEU A 23 36.53 23.22 -14.48
C LEU A 23 37.50 22.76 -15.59
N GLY A 24 37.17 23.09 -16.83
CA GLY A 24 38.08 23.08 -17.97
C GLY A 24 37.54 23.97 -19.10
N VAL A 25 38.15 25.14 -19.28
CA VAL A 25 37.81 26.17 -20.29
C VAL A 25 38.30 25.75 -21.68
N GLY A 26 37.49 26.00 -22.72
CA GLY A 26 37.90 25.95 -24.13
C GLY A 26 36.78 26.35 -25.10
N LEU A 27 37.03 27.36 -25.95
CA LEU A 27 36.15 27.91 -27.00
C LEU A 27 35.97 26.95 -28.22
N PRO A 28 35.30 27.36 -29.30
CA PRO A 28 33.94 27.01 -29.70
C PRO A 28 33.90 25.91 -30.78
N ALA A 29 32.95 24.98 -30.69
CA ALA A 29 32.64 24.04 -31.75
C ALA A 29 31.12 23.80 -31.79
N GLY A 30 30.58 23.60 -32.99
CA GLY A 30 29.16 23.68 -33.31
C GLY A 30 28.23 22.95 -32.33
N VAL A 31 27.12 23.58 -31.97
CA VAL A 31 26.11 22.95 -31.12
C VAL A 31 25.17 22.13 -32.01
N ALA A 32 25.72 21.07 -32.59
CA ALA A 32 24.98 19.83 -32.75
C ALA A 32 25.18 19.07 -31.42
N GLY A 33 24.15 19.00 -30.55
CA GLY A 33 24.17 18.02 -29.44
C GLY A 33 23.67 18.46 -28.06
N ALA A 34 23.25 19.70 -27.82
CA ALA A 34 22.65 20.05 -26.53
C ALA A 34 21.17 19.63 -26.48
N GLN A 35 20.87 18.52 -25.79
CA GLN A 35 19.49 18.06 -25.58
C GLN A 35 18.63 19.17 -24.97
N THR A 36 17.44 19.34 -25.53
CA THR A 36 16.41 20.23 -24.99
C THR A 36 15.98 19.76 -23.60
N GLN A 37 15.34 20.64 -22.82
CA GLN A 37 14.80 20.25 -21.51
C GLN A 37 13.74 19.15 -21.65
N ALA A 38 12.88 19.24 -22.66
CA ALA A 38 11.84 18.25 -22.92
C ALA A 38 12.44 16.87 -23.28
N GLU A 39 13.58 16.83 -23.99
CA GLU A 39 14.29 15.57 -24.29
C GLU A 39 14.89 14.92 -23.03
N ARG A 40 15.29 15.72 -22.03
CA ARG A 40 15.76 15.20 -20.74
C ARG A 40 14.59 14.69 -19.89
N GLU A 41 13.52 15.47 -19.76
CA GLU A 41 12.30 15.07 -19.06
C GLU A 41 11.71 13.77 -19.66
N LEU A 42 11.71 13.64 -20.99
CA LEU A 42 11.30 12.42 -21.68
C LEU A 42 12.22 11.22 -21.36
N SER A 43 13.53 11.44 -21.30
CA SER A 43 14.49 10.40 -20.92
C SER A 43 14.28 9.93 -19.49
N ASP A 44 14.09 10.86 -18.55
CA ASP A 44 13.84 10.57 -17.15
C ASP A 44 12.51 9.83 -16.95
N ALA A 45 11.46 10.24 -17.67
CA ALA A 45 10.15 9.58 -17.66
C ALA A 45 10.22 8.15 -18.18
N ARG A 46 10.95 7.91 -19.28
CA ARG A 46 11.20 6.56 -19.81
C ARG A 46 11.94 5.67 -18.81
N GLU A 47 12.95 6.20 -18.14
CA GLU A 47 13.70 5.45 -17.14
C GLU A 47 12.81 5.11 -15.93
N ALA A 48 11.98 6.07 -15.48
CA ALA A 48 11.00 5.83 -14.42
C ALA A 48 9.97 4.77 -14.82
N LEU A 49 9.46 4.82 -16.05
CA LEU A 49 8.51 3.86 -16.59
C LEU A 49 9.09 2.45 -16.66
N GLU A 50 10.34 2.28 -17.12
CA GLU A 50 10.98 0.96 -17.15
C GLU A 50 11.20 0.37 -15.75
N ARG A 51 11.52 1.21 -14.76
CA ARG A 51 11.59 0.77 -13.35
C ARG A 51 10.23 0.29 -12.86
N ILE A 52 9.18 1.10 -13.05
CA ILE A 52 7.82 0.74 -12.62
C ILE A 52 7.27 -0.48 -13.37
N ARG A 53 7.58 -0.66 -14.67
CA ARG A 53 7.23 -1.87 -15.42
C ARG A 53 7.87 -3.12 -14.82
N THR A 54 9.13 -3.01 -14.40
CA THR A 54 9.84 -4.11 -13.75
C THR A 54 9.20 -4.43 -12.39
N GLU A 55 8.95 -3.41 -11.56
CA GLU A 55 8.29 -3.58 -10.26
C GLU A 55 6.86 -4.16 -10.40
N ALA A 56 6.09 -3.69 -11.38
CA ALA A 56 4.75 -4.21 -11.66
C ALA A 56 4.80 -5.69 -12.09
N ALA A 57 5.75 -6.05 -12.97
CA ALA A 57 5.93 -7.45 -13.37
C ALA A 57 6.35 -8.35 -12.20
N GLU A 58 7.16 -7.86 -11.28
CA GLU A 58 7.50 -8.57 -10.05
C GLU A 58 6.29 -8.71 -9.12
N ALA A 59 5.51 -7.65 -8.94
CA ALA A 59 4.28 -7.69 -8.15
C ALA A 59 3.25 -8.66 -8.74
N ASP A 60 3.08 -8.72 -10.06
CA ASP A 60 2.19 -9.68 -10.73
C ASP A 60 2.64 -11.14 -10.52
N ARG A 61 3.96 -11.39 -10.55
CA ARG A 61 4.52 -12.72 -10.20
C ARG A 61 4.28 -13.07 -8.74
N GLU A 62 4.38 -12.09 -7.85
CA GLU A 62 4.05 -12.28 -6.44
C GLU A 62 2.57 -12.62 -6.27
N VAL A 63 1.66 -11.88 -6.92
CA VAL A 63 0.22 -12.18 -6.93
C VAL A 63 -0.03 -13.62 -7.35
N SER A 64 0.49 -14.04 -8.50
CA SER A 64 0.31 -15.41 -9.00
C SER A 64 0.82 -16.46 -8.01
N THR A 65 1.97 -16.20 -7.36
CA THR A 65 2.54 -17.09 -6.35
C THR A 65 1.68 -17.19 -5.10
N ARG A 66 1.19 -16.04 -4.59
CA ARG A 66 0.34 -15.99 -3.39
C ARG A 66 -1.04 -16.60 -3.63
N GLU A 67 -1.61 -16.39 -4.82
CA GLU A 67 -2.87 -17.00 -5.24
C GLU A 67 -2.75 -18.52 -5.38
N ALA A 68 -1.66 -19.02 -5.98
CA ALA A 68 -1.39 -20.45 -6.04
C ALA A 68 -1.24 -21.07 -4.65
N ALA A 69 -0.55 -20.37 -3.73
CA ALA A 69 -0.45 -20.82 -2.34
C ALA A 69 -1.81 -20.79 -1.61
N LEU A 70 -2.67 -19.80 -1.87
CA LEU A 70 -4.02 -19.77 -1.32
C LEU A 70 -4.84 -20.94 -1.84
N ALA A 71 -4.80 -21.22 -3.15
CA ALA A 71 -5.50 -22.35 -3.76
C ALA A 71 -5.05 -23.69 -3.17
N ASP A 72 -3.74 -23.91 -2.98
CA ASP A 72 -3.21 -25.10 -2.28
C ASP A 72 -3.74 -25.22 -0.84
N ALA A 73 -3.88 -24.10 -0.10
CA ALA A 73 -4.48 -24.15 1.23
C ALA A 73 -5.97 -24.46 1.20
N GLU A 74 -6.72 -23.94 0.22
CA GLU A 74 -8.14 -24.23 0.07
C GLU A 74 -8.38 -25.69 -0.30
N GLU A 75 -7.54 -26.27 -1.17
CA GLU A 75 -7.58 -27.70 -1.50
C GLU A 75 -7.28 -28.58 -0.26
N ARG A 76 -6.26 -28.22 0.52
CA ARG A 76 -5.94 -28.91 1.78
C ARG A 76 -7.06 -28.80 2.79
N LEU A 77 -7.68 -27.63 2.93
CA LEU A 77 -8.84 -27.45 3.81
C LEU A 77 -9.99 -28.35 3.39
N ALA A 78 -10.31 -28.42 2.10
CA ALA A 78 -11.35 -29.30 1.59
C ALA A 78 -11.03 -30.79 1.86
N ALA A 79 -9.78 -31.20 1.71
CA ALA A 79 -9.34 -32.56 2.06
C ALA A 79 -9.48 -32.84 3.56
N ILE A 80 -9.13 -31.88 4.41
CA ILE A 80 -9.25 -31.99 5.87
C ILE A 80 -10.72 -32.02 6.30
N GLU A 81 -11.59 -31.18 5.71
CA GLU A 81 -13.03 -31.22 5.95
C GLU A 81 -13.63 -32.59 5.59
N ALA A 82 -13.15 -33.23 4.51
CA ALA A 82 -13.56 -34.59 4.18
C ALA A 82 -13.12 -35.61 5.26
N ILE A 83 -11.86 -35.53 5.73
CA ILE A 83 -11.36 -36.38 6.82
C ILE A 83 -12.15 -36.15 8.11
N VAL A 84 -12.46 -34.90 8.44
CA VAL A 84 -13.25 -34.52 9.61
C VAL A 84 -14.65 -35.14 9.55
N ASN A 85 -15.26 -35.19 8.37
CA ASN A 85 -16.55 -35.87 8.18
C ASN A 85 -16.43 -37.38 8.41
N ASP A 86 -15.35 -38.02 7.98
CA ASP A 86 -15.10 -39.44 8.25
C ASP A 86 -14.85 -39.70 9.74
N VAL A 87 -14.07 -38.84 10.39
CA VAL A 87 -13.81 -38.89 11.84
C VAL A 87 -15.09 -38.63 12.63
N ALA A 88 -16.01 -37.80 12.14
CA ALA A 88 -17.30 -37.58 12.79
C ALA A 88 -18.11 -38.89 12.90
N ALA A 89 -17.98 -39.80 11.93
CA ALA A 89 -18.58 -41.12 12.02
C ALA A 89 -17.91 -42.01 13.10
N GLU A 90 -16.61 -41.87 13.32
CA GLU A 90 -15.88 -42.56 14.42
C GLU A 90 -16.27 -41.98 15.78
N VAL A 91 -16.35 -40.65 15.91
CA VAL A 91 -16.84 -39.96 17.11
C VAL A 91 -18.23 -40.47 17.49
N GLU A 92 -19.12 -40.69 16.51
CA GLU A 92 -20.45 -41.20 16.80
C GLU A 92 -20.47 -42.69 17.19
N ARG A 93 -19.53 -43.50 16.68
CA ARG A 93 -19.30 -44.85 17.20
C ARG A 93 -18.81 -44.81 18.65
N GLN A 94 -17.85 -43.95 18.96
CA GLN A 94 -17.32 -43.79 20.31
C GLN A 94 -18.37 -43.29 21.31
N ARG A 95 -19.27 -42.39 20.88
CA ARG A 95 -20.44 -41.97 21.69
C ARG A 95 -21.39 -43.12 22.02
N VAL A 96 -21.56 -44.09 21.11
CA VAL A 96 -22.31 -45.32 21.42
C VAL A 96 -21.58 -46.13 22.49
N VAL A 97 -20.25 -46.30 22.38
CA VAL A 97 -19.44 -47.02 23.37
C VAL A 97 -19.56 -46.39 24.76
N VAL A 98 -19.47 -45.06 24.87
CA VAL A 98 -19.65 -44.34 26.13
C VAL A 98 -21.05 -44.57 26.70
N ARG A 99 -22.10 -44.46 25.87
CA ARG A 99 -23.49 -44.71 26.30
C ARG A 99 -23.69 -46.14 26.81
N ASP A 100 -23.10 -47.12 26.15
CA ASP A 100 -23.19 -48.51 26.57
C ASP A 100 -22.39 -48.78 27.84
N ALA A 101 -21.24 -48.14 28.03
CA ALA A 101 -20.48 -48.20 29.28
C ALA A 101 -21.26 -47.58 30.45
N GLN A 102 -21.91 -46.43 30.23
CA GLN A 102 -22.77 -45.79 31.23
C GLN A 102 -23.97 -46.66 31.60
N ARG A 103 -24.58 -47.34 30.62
CA ARG A 103 -25.68 -48.28 30.87
C ARG A 103 -25.24 -49.45 31.75
N ARG A 104 -24.11 -50.09 31.41
CA ARG A 104 -23.52 -51.16 32.22
C ARG A 104 -23.18 -50.70 33.63
N LEU A 105 -22.63 -49.49 33.77
CA LEU A 105 -22.38 -48.92 35.10
C LEU A 105 -23.68 -48.77 35.89
N ALA A 106 -24.74 -48.23 35.29
CA ALA A 106 -26.03 -48.07 35.95
C ALA A 106 -26.65 -49.41 36.37
N GLU A 107 -26.49 -50.46 35.57
CA GLU A 107 -26.91 -51.83 35.92
C GLU A 107 -26.17 -52.35 37.16
N VAL A 108 -24.84 -52.25 37.19
CA VAL A 108 -24.04 -52.72 38.34
C VAL A 108 -24.28 -51.86 39.59
N GLU A 109 -24.47 -50.54 39.44
CA GLU A 109 -24.83 -49.66 40.55
C GLU A 109 -26.22 -50.01 41.11
N GLN A 110 -27.18 -50.38 40.25
CA GLN A 110 -28.49 -50.84 40.69
C GLN A 110 -28.38 -52.17 41.45
N ASP A 111 -27.57 -53.12 40.95
CA ASP A 111 -27.30 -54.38 41.64
C ASP A 111 -26.66 -54.15 43.01
N GLN A 112 -25.73 -53.19 43.12
CA GLN A 112 -25.13 -52.78 44.39
C GLN A 112 -26.18 -52.28 45.38
N VAL A 113 -27.05 -51.37 44.95
CA VAL A 113 -28.12 -50.80 45.80
C VAL A 113 -29.06 -51.90 46.31
N VAL A 114 -29.44 -52.84 45.44
CA VAL A 114 -30.31 -53.96 45.83
C VAL A 114 -29.63 -54.88 46.84
N LEU A 115 -28.35 -55.21 46.62
CA LEU A 115 -27.57 -56.08 47.49
C LEU A 115 -27.31 -55.44 48.85
N GLU A 116 -26.93 -54.16 48.88
CA GLU A 116 -26.72 -53.38 50.10
C GLU A 116 -27.99 -53.28 50.94
N ALA A 117 -29.14 -53.05 50.30
CA ALA A 117 -30.43 -52.99 50.99
C ALA A 117 -30.79 -54.34 51.65
N ALA A 118 -30.59 -55.45 50.92
CA ALA A 118 -30.83 -56.80 51.45
C ALA A 118 -29.87 -57.14 52.61
N PHE A 119 -28.59 -56.81 52.47
CA PHE A 119 -27.59 -57.00 53.52
C PHE A 119 -27.90 -56.16 54.76
N THR A 120 -28.25 -54.90 54.59
CA THR A 120 -28.61 -53.98 55.69
C THR A 120 -29.85 -54.46 56.45
N ASP A 121 -30.90 -54.87 55.73
CA ASP A 121 -32.12 -55.42 56.32
C ASP A 121 -31.82 -56.71 57.12
N ARG A 122 -30.93 -57.56 56.60
CA ARG A 122 -30.47 -58.77 57.27
C ARG A 122 -29.68 -58.48 58.55
N VAL A 123 -28.71 -57.56 58.51
CA VAL A 123 -27.94 -57.11 59.69
C VAL A 123 -28.86 -56.47 60.72
N ALA A 124 -29.82 -55.65 60.30
CA ALA A 124 -30.80 -55.03 61.20
C ALA A 124 -31.72 -56.05 61.88
N ARG A 125 -32.13 -57.13 61.19
CA ARG A 125 -32.86 -58.24 61.80
C ARG A 125 -32.03 -58.99 62.84
N LEU A 126 -30.77 -59.33 62.51
CA LEU A 126 -29.85 -59.99 63.44
C LEU A 126 -29.64 -59.13 64.70
N PHE A 127 -29.48 -57.81 64.54
CA PHE A 127 -29.34 -56.89 65.68
C PHE A 127 -30.62 -56.83 66.54
N LYS A 128 -31.80 -56.76 65.92
CA LYS A 128 -33.10 -56.66 66.62
C LYS A 128 -33.51 -57.94 67.34
N GLN A 129 -33.20 -59.10 66.77
CA GLN A 129 -33.47 -60.40 67.38
C GLN A 129 -32.55 -60.68 68.57
N GLY A 130 -31.44 -59.93 68.70
CA GLY A 130 -30.43 -60.20 69.71
C GLY A 130 -29.61 -61.45 69.38
N PRO A 131 -28.55 -61.76 70.14
CA PRO A 131 -27.70 -62.92 69.90
C PRO A 131 -28.39 -64.22 70.36
N ASP A 132 -29.51 -64.60 69.74
CA ASP A 132 -30.19 -65.89 70.03
C ASP A 132 -29.59 -67.07 69.24
N LEU A 133 -28.57 -66.82 68.40
CA LEU A 133 -27.69 -67.84 67.80
C LEU A 133 -26.44 -68.05 68.65
N THR A 134 -26.60 -68.09 69.97
CA THR A 134 -25.50 -68.41 70.89
C THR A 134 -25.36 -69.92 71.04
N PHE A 135 -24.18 -70.36 71.47
CA PHE A 135 -23.92 -71.74 71.88
C PHE A 135 -24.97 -72.23 72.91
N GLU A 136 -25.57 -71.32 73.69
CA GLU A 136 -26.64 -71.57 74.66
C GLU A 136 -27.96 -72.03 74.02
N ALA A 137 -28.31 -71.53 72.83
CA ALA A 137 -29.48 -71.99 72.06
C ALA A 137 -29.26 -73.38 71.43
N LEU A 138 -28.00 -73.77 71.16
CA LEU A 138 -27.64 -75.13 70.76
C LEU A 138 -27.64 -76.08 71.97
N LEU A 139 -27.25 -75.61 73.16
CA LEU A 139 -27.22 -76.39 74.40
C LEU A 139 -28.60 -76.61 75.05
N ASN A 140 -29.58 -75.74 74.78
CA ASN A 140 -30.97 -75.85 75.27
C ASN A 140 -31.87 -76.74 74.38
N ALA A 141 -31.31 -77.54 73.47
CA ALA A 141 -32.08 -78.52 72.69
C ALA A 141 -32.47 -79.72 73.57
N GLU A 142 -33.72 -80.18 73.47
CA GLU A 142 -34.23 -81.27 74.30
C GLU A 142 -33.90 -82.67 73.73
N ALA A 143 -33.44 -82.74 72.47
CA ALA A 143 -33.10 -83.98 71.77
C ALA A 143 -31.90 -83.83 70.82
N ALA A 144 -31.20 -84.94 70.54
CA ALA A 144 -29.94 -84.95 69.77
C ALA A 144 -30.13 -84.63 68.27
N ASP A 145 -31.28 -84.99 67.71
CA ASP A 145 -31.70 -84.66 66.34
C ASP A 145 -31.95 -83.16 66.15
N GLU A 146 -32.47 -82.49 67.16
CA GLU A 146 -32.67 -81.04 67.17
C GLU A 146 -31.34 -80.27 67.16
N VAL A 147 -30.32 -80.74 67.90
CA VAL A 147 -28.98 -80.15 67.89
C VAL A 147 -28.35 -80.23 66.49
N ILE A 148 -28.49 -81.38 65.81
CA ILE A 148 -27.96 -81.58 64.46
C ILE A 148 -28.65 -80.63 63.47
N ALA A 149 -29.99 -80.57 63.48
CA ALA A 149 -30.75 -79.70 62.59
C ALA A 149 -30.44 -78.21 62.80
N ARG A 150 -30.28 -77.77 64.05
CA ARG A 150 -29.89 -76.38 64.40
C ARG A 150 -28.45 -76.06 63.97
N THR A 151 -27.53 -77.02 64.09
CA THR A 151 -26.12 -76.88 63.66
C THR A 151 -26.03 -76.76 62.14
N GLU A 152 -26.72 -77.62 61.39
CA GLU A 152 -26.78 -77.53 59.92
C GLU A 152 -27.40 -76.21 59.44
N LEU A 153 -28.44 -75.73 60.13
CA LEU A 153 -29.05 -74.43 59.82
C LEU A 153 -28.06 -73.28 60.06
N LEU A 154 -27.34 -73.28 61.19
CA LEU A 154 -26.33 -72.27 61.51
C LEU A 154 -25.19 -72.26 60.48
N GLU A 155 -24.69 -73.42 60.08
CA GLU A 155 -23.63 -73.53 59.07
C GLU A 155 -24.10 -73.00 57.70
N ARG A 156 -25.34 -73.32 57.29
CA ARG A 156 -25.94 -72.76 56.06
C ARG A 156 -26.10 -71.26 56.13
N VAL A 157 -26.50 -70.73 57.28
CA VAL A 157 -26.61 -69.28 57.50
C VAL A 157 -25.22 -68.65 57.37
N LEU A 158 -24.25 -69.03 58.18
CA LEU A 158 -22.89 -68.43 58.16
C LEU A 158 -22.22 -68.51 56.78
N THR A 159 -22.40 -69.62 56.07
CA THR A 159 -21.92 -69.77 54.70
C THR A 159 -22.64 -68.79 53.75
N GLY A 160 -23.96 -68.62 53.90
CA GLY A 160 -24.73 -67.61 53.19
C GLY A 160 -24.23 -66.18 53.45
N ASP A 161 -23.94 -65.83 54.71
CA ASP A 161 -23.41 -64.52 55.13
C ASP A 161 -22.09 -64.23 54.45
N GLN A 162 -21.18 -65.20 54.49
CA GLN A 162 -19.86 -65.07 53.87
C GLN A 162 -20.00 -64.86 52.36
N VAL A 163 -20.88 -65.62 51.69
CA VAL A 163 -21.17 -65.45 50.27
C VAL A 163 -21.75 -64.06 49.97
N ASP A 164 -22.65 -63.54 50.80
CA ASP A 164 -23.23 -62.20 50.61
C ASP A 164 -22.19 -61.08 50.79
N ILE A 165 -21.27 -61.21 51.77
CA ILE A 165 -20.15 -60.27 51.95
C ILE A 165 -19.20 -60.31 50.76
N GLU A 166 -18.84 -61.50 50.29
CA GLU A 166 -17.98 -61.67 49.12
C GLU A 166 -18.64 -61.09 47.85
N ARG A 167 -19.96 -61.28 47.70
CA ARG A 167 -20.74 -60.66 46.62
C ARG A 167 -20.73 -59.14 46.70
N LEU A 168 -20.90 -58.56 47.89
CA LEU A 168 -20.90 -57.11 48.08
C LEU A 168 -19.54 -56.52 47.70
N ALA A 169 -18.44 -57.11 48.20
CA ALA A 169 -17.09 -56.70 47.84
C ALA A 169 -16.80 -56.84 46.33
N ALA A 170 -17.32 -57.89 45.69
CA ALA A 170 -17.20 -58.10 44.25
C ALA A 170 -17.96 -57.04 43.45
N VAL A 171 -19.18 -56.68 43.86
CA VAL A 171 -20.00 -55.65 43.20
C VAL A 171 -19.38 -54.26 43.39
N GLU A 172 -18.90 -53.92 44.58
CA GLU A 172 -18.16 -52.66 44.83
C GLU A 172 -16.94 -52.54 43.89
N THR A 173 -16.17 -53.62 43.77
CA THR A 173 -15.03 -53.68 42.84
C THR A 173 -15.49 -53.53 41.38
N ALA A 174 -16.60 -54.16 41.01
CA ALA A 174 -17.17 -54.06 39.67
C ALA A 174 -17.65 -52.64 39.34
N VAL A 175 -18.29 -51.94 40.28
CA VAL A 175 -18.68 -50.53 40.11
C VAL A 175 -17.46 -49.65 39.92
N LEU A 176 -16.42 -49.80 40.74
CA LEU A 176 -15.18 -49.04 40.58
C LEU A 176 -14.53 -49.29 39.21
N ALA A 177 -14.48 -50.55 38.78
CA ALA A 177 -13.96 -50.92 37.45
C ALA A 177 -14.79 -50.30 36.32
N GLN A 178 -16.14 -50.35 36.40
CA GLN A 178 -16.99 -49.76 35.36
C GLN A 178 -16.95 -48.24 35.33
N ARG A 179 -16.85 -47.58 36.50
CA ARG A 179 -16.62 -46.13 36.57
C ARG A 179 -15.31 -45.76 35.88
N ALA A 180 -14.23 -46.49 36.13
CA ALA A 180 -12.94 -46.27 35.48
C ALA A 180 -13.04 -46.42 33.95
N ILE A 181 -13.79 -47.42 33.46
CA ILE A 181 -14.04 -47.60 32.02
C ILE A 181 -14.80 -46.41 31.43
N VAL A 182 -15.89 -45.96 32.05
CA VAL A 182 -16.67 -44.80 31.57
C VAL A 182 -15.78 -43.56 31.48
N VAL A 183 -14.98 -43.27 32.51
CA VAL A 183 -14.06 -42.13 32.52
C VAL A 183 -13.03 -42.25 31.39
N ALA A 184 -12.45 -43.43 31.17
CA ALA A 184 -11.46 -43.64 30.11
C ALA A 184 -12.07 -43.45 28.71
N GLU A 185 -13.29 -43.95 28.46
CA GLU A 185 -13.95 -43.79 27.16
C GLU A 185 -14.42 -42.35 26.92
N GLN A 186 -14.83 -41.63 27.98
CA GLN A 186 -15.13 -40.19 27.91
C GLN A 186 -13.88 -39.37 27.58
N GLN A 187 -12.75 -39.62 28.25
CA GLN A 187 -11.50 -38.92 27.98
C GLN A 187 -11.00 -39.17 26.55
N ARG A 188 -11.16 -40.38 26.01
CA ARG A 188 -10.85 -40.67 24.61
C ARG A 188 -11.72 -39.87 23.65
N LEU A 189 -13.03 -39.81 23.90
CA LEU A 189 -13.96 -39.03 23.08
C LEU A 189 -13.62 -37.54 23.11
N GLU A 190 -13.34 -36.98 24.29
CA GLU A 190 -12.94 -35.58 24.45
C GLU A 190 -11.62 -35.28 23.73
N ALA A 191 -10.64 -36.17 23.82
CA ALA A 191 -9.37 -36.02 23.10
C ALA A 191 -9.55 -36.01 21.58
N GLN A 192 -10.39 -36.90 21.03
CA GLN A 192 -10.70 -36.94 19.59
C GLN A 192 -11.40 -35.66 19.11
N LEU A 193 -12.33 -35.12 19.91
CA LEU A 193 -13.02 -33.87 19.59
C LEU A 193 -12.05 -32.68 19.63
N ALA A 194 -11.19 -32.61 20.64
CA ALA A 194 -10.19 -31.54 20.76
C ALA A 194 -9.17 -31.57 19.60
N GLU A 195 -8.68 -32.74 19.22
CA GLU A 195 -7.77 -32.91 18.09
C GLU A 195 -8.42 -32.44 16.76
N GLN A 196 -9.70 -32.77 16.56
CA GLN A 196 -10.46 -32.30 15.40
C GLN A 196 -10.61 -30.78 15.36
N GLU A 197 -10.97 -30.15 16.49
CA GLU A 197 -11.11 -28.70 16.59
C GLU A 197 -9.77 -27.98 16.36
N GLU A 198 -8.66 -28.51 16.88
CA GLU A 198 -7.32 -27.95 16.71
C GLU A 198 -6.87 -27.98 15.24
N ILE A 199 -7.00 -29.13 14.56
CA ILE A 199 -6.63 -29.27 13.15
C ILE A 199 -7.43 -28.31 12.26
N LEU A 200 -8.74 -28.19 12.48
CA LEU A 200 -9.59 -27.26 11.74
C LEU A 200 -9.17 -25.81 11.98
N ALA A 201 -8.90 -25.44 13.22
CA ALA A 201 -8.49 -24.08 13.58
C ALA A 201 -7.16 -23.70 12.94
N GLU A 202 -6.16 -24.59 12.94
CA GLU A 202 -4.85 -24.34 12.34
C GLU A 202 -4.94 -24.09 10.84
N VAL A 203 -5.72 -24.92 10.13
CA VAL A 203 -5.86 -24.82 8.67
C VAL A 203 -6.64 -23.58 8.27
N GLU A 204 -7.69 -23.25 9.00
CA GLU A 204 -8.47 -22.04 8.77
C GLU A 204 -7.64 -20.78 9.06
N GLN A 205 -6.78 -20.80 10.09
CA GLN A 205 -5.82 -19.72 10.34
C GLN A 205 -4.81 -19.58 9.19
N LEU A 206 -4.29 -20.70 8.68
CA LEU A 206 -3.38 -20.70 7.53
C LEU A 206 -4.06 -20.15 6.28
N ARG A 207 -5.31 -20.55 6.00
CA ARG A 207 -6.12 -20.03 4.90
C ARG A 207 -6.29 -18.52 5.01
N ARG A 208 -6.70 -18.01 6.17
CA ARG A 208 -6.88 -16.57 6.40
C ARG A 208 -5.58 -15.78 6.19
N SER A 209 -4.48 -16.30 6.72
CA SER A 209 -3.15 -15.70 6.54
C SER A 209 -2.76 -15.61 5.06
N ARG A 210 -2.94 -16.69 4.30
CA ARG A 210 -2.66 -16.71 2.85
C ARG A 210 -3.62 -15.80 2.07
N ALA A 211 -4.90 -15.74 2.45
CA ALA A 211 -5.89 -14.88 1.81
C ALA A 211 -5.55 -13.39 1.98
N LEU A 212 -5.12 -12.98 3.18
CA LEU A 212 -4.65 -11.63 3.45
C LEU A 212 -3.40 -11.30 2.61
N ALA A 213 -2.40 -12.19 2.60
CA ALA A 213 -1.19 -11.99 1.80
C ALA A 213 -1.48 -11.89 0.30
N ALA A 214 -2.42 -12.67 -0.23
CA ALA A 214 -2.86 -12.57 -1.62
C ALA A 214 -3.62 -11.26 -1.90
N ALA A 215 -4.43 -10.78 -0.95
CA ALA A 215 -5.11 -9.49 -1.07
C ALA A 215 -4.12 -8.31 -1.08
N ASP A 216 -3.14 -8.30 -0.18
CA ASP A 216 -2.09 -7.27 -0.11
C ASP A 216 -1.26 -7.24 -1.41
N ALA A 217 -0.87 -8.42 -1.92
CA ALA A 217 -0.14 -8.52 -3.19
C ALA A 217 -0.96 -7.94 -4.36
N ARG A 218 -2.26 -8.25 -4.44
CA ARG A 218 -3.15 -7.70 -5.48
C ARG A 218 -3.30 -6.19 -5.37
N GLN A 219 -3.39 -5.67 -4.15
CA GLN A 219 -3.49 -4.23 -3.94
C GLN A 219 -2.22 -3.53 -4.45
N ARG A 220 -1.04 -4.03 -4.08
CA ARG A 220 0.23 -3.46 -4.54
C ARG A 220 0.39 -3.53 -6.06
N ALA A 221 0.01 -4.65 -6.69
CA ALA A 221 0.03 -4.79 -8.14
C ALA A 221 -0.90 -3.75 -8.83
N ARG A 222 -2.09 -3.50 -8.27
CA ARG A 222 -3.01 -2.47 -8.77
C ARG A 222 -2.45 -1.05 -8.61
N GLU A 223 -1.83 -0.73 -7.48
CA GLU A 223 -1.20 0.58 -7.25
C GLU A 223 -0.06 0.83 -8.25
N LEU A 224 0.77 -0.18 -8.50
CA LEU A 224 1.85 -0.09 -9.50
C LEU A 224 1.31 -0.01 -10.93
N ALA A 225 0.21 -0.71 -11.24
CA ALA A 225 -0.43 -0.63 -12.55
C ALA A 225 -0.97 0.78 -12.82
N VAL A 226 -1.60 1.43 -11.83
CA VAL A 226 -2.06 2.83 -11.96
C VAL A 226 -0.87 3.77 -12.16
N GLN A 227 0.20 3.64 -11.36
CA GLN A 227 1.41 4.47 -11.52
C GLN A 227 2.07 4.28 -12.89
N ARG A 228 2.09 3.04 -13.41
CA ARG A 228 2.57 2.75 -14.76
C ARG A 228 1.74 3.49 -15.79
N ASP A 229 0.42 3.38 -15.73
CA ASP A 229 -0.49 3.97 -16.71
C ASP A 229 -0.39 5.51 -16.70
N ASP A 230 -0.24 6.12 -15.52
CA ASP A 230 0.00 7.57 -15.37
C ASP A 230 1.33 8.00 -16.01
N LEU A 231 2.42 7.24 -15.78
CA LEU A 231 3.72 7.52 -16.37
C LEU A 231 3.75 7.28 -17.89
N GLU A 232 2.99 6.30 -18.40
CA GLU A 232 2.83 6.07 -19.84
C GLU A 232 2.16 7.28 -20.50
N ALA A 233 1.10 7.81 -19.89
CA ALA A 233 0.45 9.03 -20.38
C ALA A 233 1.38 10.26 -20.36
N GLU A 234 2.22 10.41 -19.31
CA GLU A 234 3.22 11.48 -19.23
C GLU A 234 4.31 11.34 -20.30
N GLU A 235 4.80 10.12 -20.55
CA GLU A 235 5.78 9.82 -21.61
C GLU A 235 5.24 10.19 -22.99
N GLU A 236 3.98 9.84 -23.28
CA GLU A 236 3.32 10.18 -24.54
C GLU A 236 3.20 11.70 -24.74
N GLU A 237 2.82 12.45 -23.70
CA GLU A 237 2.73 13.91 -23.75
C GLU A 237 4.09 14.56 -24.00
N LEU A 238 5.13 14.10 -23.29
CA LEU A 238 6.50 14.58 -23.44
C LEU A 238 7.06 14.24 -24.82
N ALA A 239 6.81 13.04 -25.34
CA ALA A 239 7.21 12.62 -26.67
C ALA A 239 6.59 13.53 -27.75
N ALA A 240 5.29 13.80 -27.65
CA ALA A 240 4.59 14.72 -28.55
C ALA A 240 5.10 16.17 -28.43
N LEU A 241 5.50 16.62 -27.23
CA LEU A 241 6.12 17.93 -27.03
C LEU A 241 7.50 18.01 -27.71
N VAL A 242 8.35 17.00 -27.51
CA VAL A 242 9.67 16.92 -28.14
C VAL A 242 9.54 16.94 -29.67
N GLU A 243 8.62 16.15 -30.23
CA GLU A 243 8.39 16.12 -31.67
C GLU A 243 7.96 17.49 -32.21
N ARG A 244 7.04 18.18 -31.52
CA ARG A 244 6.61 19.54 -31.87
C ARG A 244 7.77 20.54 -31.84
N GLN A 245 8.64 20.47 -30.84
CA GLN A 245 9.83 21.34 -30.73
C GLN A 245 10.82 21.07 -31.87
N GLN A 246 11.09 19.80 -32.17
CA GLN A 246 11.99 19.42 -33.26
C GLN A 246 11.43 19.82 -34.63
N ALA A 247 10.11 19.66 -34.85
CA ALA A 247 9.46 20.12 -36.08
C ALA A 247 9.54 21.64 -36.25
N ALA A 248 9.31 22.41 -35.18
CA ALA A 248 9.46 23.86 -35.19
C ALA A 248 10.91 24.29 -35.46
N ALA A 249 11.89 23.61 -34.87
CA ALA A 249 13.31 23.86 -35.11
C ALA A 249 13.70 23.59 -36.58
N ARG A 250 13.22 22.49 -37.17
CA ARG A 250 13.43 22.16 -38.60
C ARG A 250 12.88 23.25 -39.52
N ARG A 251 11.64 23.69 -39.29
CA ARG A 251 11.00 24.77 -40.06
C ARG A 251 11.77 26.09 -39.95
N ALA A 252 12.18 26.46 -38.73
CA ALA A 252 12.95 27.69 -38.52
C ALA A 252 14.31 27.66 -39.23
N GLU A 253 14.98 26.50 -39.28
CA GLU A 253 16.24 26.33 -40.01
C GLU A 253 16.02 26.42 -41.54
N GLU A 254 14.96 25.81 -42.07
CA GLU A 254 14.60 25.94 -43.49
C GLU A 254 14.30 27.39 -43.87
N GLU A 255 13.52 28.12 -43.06
CA GLU A 255 13.24 29.54 -43.26
C GLU A 255 14.51 30.39 -43.25
N ARG A 256 15.44 30.12 -42.32
CA ARG A 256 16.75 30.80 -42.26
C ARG A 256 17.58 30.53 -43.51
N ARG A 257 17.62 29.28 -43.99
CA ARG A 257 18.32 28.91 -45.24
C ARG A 257 17.72 29.61 -46.45
N GLN A 258 16.39 29.63 -46.57
CA GLN A 258 15.71 30.34 -47.64
C GLN A 258 15.96 31.85 -47.58
N ALA A 259 15.93 32.45 -46.38
CA ALA A 259 16.23 33.87 -46.19
C ALA A 259 17.69 34.21 -46.53
N ALA A 260 18.65 33.36 -46.16
CA ALA A 260 20.06 33.51 -46.53
C ALA A 260 20.25 33.42 -48.06
N ALA A 261 19.61 32.45 -48.72
CA ALA A 261 19.64 32.33 -50.17
C ALA A 261 19.02 33.56 -50.88
N ARG A 262 17.89 34.09 -50.39
CA ARG A 262 17.27 35.32 -50.92
C ARG A 262 18.18 36.55 -50.75
N ARG A 263 18.87 36.68 -49.60
CA ARG A 263 19.84 37.76 -49.37
C ARG A 263 21.02 37.69 -50.32
N GLN A 264 21.48 36.48 -50.64
CA GLN A 264 22.58 36.25 -51.57
C GLN A 264 22.16 36.52 -53.02
N ALA A 265 20.92 36.18 -53.40
CA ALA A 265 20.35 36.46 -54.72
C ALA A 265 20.09 37.95 -55.01
N ASN A 266 19.85 38.76 -53.97
CA ASN A 266 19.63 40.21 -54.09
C ASN A 266 20.92 41.06 -54.05
N GLN A 267 22.11 40.46 -54.16
CA GLN A 267 23.37 41.21 -54.33
C GLN A 267 23.65 41.50 -55.81
N ALA A 268 23.17 42.64 -56.31
CA ALA A 268 23.68 43.33 -57.50
C ALA A 268 23.98 44.81 -57.14
N PRO A 269 25.01 45.47 -57.72
CA PRO A 269 25.62 46.65 -57.14
C PRO A 269 24.79 47.91 -57.42
N ALA A 270 24.45 48.67 -56.38
CA ALA A 270 23.85 49.99 -56.51
C ALA A 270 24.59 51.02 -55.64
N ALA A 271 24.85 52.16 -56.27
CA ALA A 271 25.71 53.24 -55.87
C ALA A 271 25.15 54.12 -54.73
N ALA A 272 26.01 55.02 -54.27
CA ALA A 272 25.94 55.79 -53.04
C ALA A 272 24.83 56.87 -52.93
N ALA A 273 24.44 57.06 -51.65
CA ALA A 273 24.02 58.29 -50.95
C ALA A 273 22.57 58.85 -51.13
N PRO A 274 22.02 59.62 -50.15
CA PRO A 274 22.63 60.16 -48.93
C PRO A 274 21.97 59.77 -47.60
N THR A 275 22.77 60.00 -46.56
CA THR A 275 22.53 59.88 -45.13
C THR A 275 21.32 60.69 -44.66
N SER A 276 20.36 60.03 -44.00
CA SER A 276 19.49 60.69 -43.02
C SER A 276 19.71 60.01 -41.67
N THR A 277 20.39 60.75 -40.80
CA THR A 277 20.59 60.44 -39.39
C THR A 277 19.25 60.60 -38.65
N GLY A 278 18.36 59.62 -38.86
CA GLY A 278 17.20 59.40 -38.01
C GLY A 278 17.66 58.79 -36.70
N ARG A 279 17.94 59.66 -35.73
CA ARG A 279 18.20 59.32 -34.32
C ARG A 279 17.02 58.53 -33.74
N THR A 280 17.03 57.21 -33.93
CA THR A 280 16.21 56.28 -33.16
C THR A 280 16.99 55.97 -31.89
N ALA A 281 16.44 56.35 -30.74
CA ALA A 281 16.99 55.98 -29.45
C ALA A 281 16.99 54.44 -29.35
N GLY A 282 18.15 53.83 -29.62
CA GLY A 282 18.31 52.38 -29.81
C GLY A 282 18.37 51.59 -28.52
N GLY A 283 17.36 51.70 -27.66
CA GLY A 283 17.25 50.94 -26.41
C GLY A 283 15.83 50.46 -26.15
N TYR A 284 15.67 49.34 -25.45
CA TYR A 284 14.35 48.89 -25.00
C TYR A 284 14.01 49.70 -23.74
N ALA A 285 12.77 50.19 -23.68
CA ALA A 285 12.27 50.94 -22.54
C ALA A 285 11.88 49.98 -21.41
N TRP A 286 11.95 50.45 -20.16
CA TRP A 286 11.42 49.70 -19.04
C TRP A 286 9.89 49.56 -19.14
N PRO A 287 9.32 48.39 -18.81
CA PRO A 287 7.88 48.16 -18.91
C PRO A 287 7.07 48.93 -17.85
N MET A 288 7.73 49.35 -16.77
CA MET A 288 7.17 50.13 -15.67
C MET A 288 8.30 50.71 -14.80
N CYS A 289 8.00 51.73 -14.00
CA CYS A 289 8.88 52.21 -12.94
C CYS A 289 8.56 51.41 -11.66
N ALA A 290 9.35 50.38 -11.39
CA ALA A 290 9.23 49.49 -10.24
C ALA A 290 10.60 48.87 -9.89
N PRO A 291 10.85 48.51 -8.62
CA PRO A 291 12.09 47.84 -8.24
C PRO A 291 12.16 46.43 -8.82
N VAL A 292 13.35 46.02 -9.26
CA VAL A 292 13.63 44.63 -9.62
C VAL A 292 13.73 43.82 -8.33
N THR A 293 12.78 42.91 -8.10
CA THR A 293 12.71 42.05 -6.91
C THR A 293 13.44 40.72 -7.11
N SER A 294 13.62 40.29 -8.36
CA SER A 294 14.41 39.12 -8.71
C SER A 294 15.09 39.29 -10.06
N GLU A 295 16.38 38.97 -10.13
CA GLU A 295 17.18 39.08 -11.35
C GLU A 295 17.16 37.78 -12.17
N TYR A 296 17.56 37.86 -13.44
CA TYR A 296 17.73 36.71 -14.32
C TYR A 296 18.89 35.84 -13.83
N GLY A 297 18.70 34.53 -13.73
CA GLY A 297 19.74 33.60 -13.31
C GLY A 297 19.28 32.47 -12.39
N PRO A 298 20.18 31.61 -11.92
CA PRO A 298 19.85 30.50 -11.02
C PRO A 298 19.30 30.99 -9.66
N ARG A 299 18.12 30.51 -9.26
CA ARG A 299 17.52 30.73 -7.93
C ARG A 299 16.93 29.43 -7.38
N TRP A 300 17.25 29.09 -6.12
CA TRP A 300 16.68 27.93 -5.42
C TRP A 300 16.69 26.62 -6.23
N GLY A 301 17.80 26.34 -6.92
CA GLY A 301 17.96 25.14 -7.75
C GLY A 301 17.20 25.16 -9.09
N ARG A 302 16.58 26.27 -9.48
CA ARG A 302 15.89 26.45 -10.78
C ARG A 302 16.38 27.70 -11.51
N MET A 303 16.34 27.70 -12.84
CA MET A 303 16.74 28.87 -13.64
C MET A 303 15.60 29.89 -13.72
N HIS A 304 15.83 31.12 -13.26
CA HIS A 304 14.93 32.24 -13.48
C HIS A 304 15.15 32.81 -14.87
N ARG A 305 14.16 32.68 -15.76
CA ARG A 305 14.24 33.01 -17.19
C ARG A 305 13.95 34.47 -17.51
N GLY A 306 13.71 35.30 -16.51
CA GLY A 306 13.37 36.71 -16.66
C GLY A 306 13.85 37.54 -15.48
N ILE A 307 13.35 38.77 -15.41
CA ILE A 307 13.45 39.63 -14.24
C ILE A 307 12.06 39.85 -13.67
N ASP A 308 11.96 39.92 -12.34
CA ASP A 308 10.71 40.22 -11.65
C ASP A 308 10.72 41.68 -11.19
N LEU A 309 9.67 42.43 -11.55
CA LEU A 309 9.45 43.79 -11.10
C LEU A 309 8.26 43.83 -10.12
N GLY A 310 8.54 44.14 -8.86
CA GLY A 310 7.53 44.15 -7.81
C GLY A 310 6.64 45.39 -7.88
N ALA A 311 5.33 45.20 -8.05
CA ALA A 311 4.36 46.30 -8.09
C ALA A 311 2.96 45.82 -7.67
N PRO A 312 2.10 46.72 -7.13
CA PRO A 312 0.73 46.35 -6.78
C PRO A 312 -0.07 45.79 -7.97
N THR A 313 -0.99 44.88 -7.70
CA THR A 313 -1.94 44.37 -8.70
C THR A 313 -2.70 45.52 -9.34
N GLY A 314 -2.84 45.49 -10.66
CA GLY A 314 -3.48 46.54 -11.45
C GLY A 314 -2.52 47.62 -11.96
N THR A 315 -1.22 47.59 -11.62
CA THR A 315 -0.24 48.55 -12.17
C THR A 315 -0.07 48.34 -13.68
N PRO A 316 -0.11 49.39 -14.53
CA PRO A 316 0.02 49.23 -15.99
C PRO A 316 1.38 48.67 -16.42
N ILE A 317 1.35 47.67 -17.30
CA ILE A 317 2.52 47.07 -17.94
C ILE A 317 2.63 47.61 -19.36
N ARG A 318 3.80 48.15 -19.73
CA ARG A 318 4.07 48.75 -21.04
C ARG A 318 4.96 47.88 -21.91
N ALA A 319 4.74 47.91 -23.22
CA ALA A 319 5.61 47.23 -24.17
C ALA A 319 7.02 47.86 -24.19
N ILE A 320 8.05 47.04 -24.00
CA ILE A 320 9.45 47.51 -23.94
C ILE A 320 9.99 48.00 -25.29
N ARG A 321 9.35 47.60 -26.39
CA ARG A 321 9.64 48.02 -27.77
C ARG A 321 8.39 47.84 -28.63
N ALA A 322 8.31 48.57 -29.75
CA ALA A 322 7.25 48.36 -30.73
C ALA A 322 7.29 46.93 -31.30
N GLY A 323 6.13 46.34 -31.59
CA GLY A 323 6.03 44.96 -32.04
C GLY A 323 4.60 44.51 -32.32
N THR A 324 4.43 43.21 -32.55
CA THR A 324 3.12 42.57 -32.75
C THR A 324 2.87 41.57 -31.64
N VAL A 325 1.69 41.60 -31.02
CA VAL A 325 1.29 40.63 -30.00
C VAL A 325 1.08 39.27 -30.67
N ILE A 326 1.93 38.30 -30.38
CA ILE A 326 1.85 36.95 -30.96
C ILE A 326 1.05 35.98 -30.08
N PHE A 327 0.86 36.32 -28.80
CA PHE A 327 0.03 35.56 -27.86
C PHE A 327 -0.45 36.46 -26.71
N ALA A 328 -1.69 36.29 -26.28
CA ALA A 328 -2.23 36.88 -25.07
C ALA A 328 -3.25 35.88 -24.48
N GLY A 329 -2.90 35.25 -23.37
CA GLY A 329 -3.70 34.15 -22.82
C GLY A 329 -3.06 33.49 -21.61
N TRP A 330 -3.61 32.36 -21.18
CA TRP A 330 -3.06 31.58 -20.07
C TRP A 330 -1.98 30.61 -20.57
N GLN A 331 -0.83 30.56 -19.88
CA GLN A 331 0.27 29.64 -20.22
C GLN A 331 0.91 29.02 -18.96
N GLY A 332 0.37 27.89 -18.50
CA GLY A 332 0.94 27.10 -17.41
C GLY A 332 1.34 27.94 -16.19
N GLY A 333 2.57 27.74 -15.71
CA GLY A 333 3.12 28.46 -14.56
C GLY A 333 3.27 29.98 -14.74
N TYR A 334 3.22 30.52 -15.97
CA TYR A 334 3.27 31.97 -16.20
C TYR A 334 1.93 32.67 -15.92
N GLY A 335 0.83 31.91 -15.81
CA GLY A 335 -0.52 32.48 -15.69
C GLY A 335 -0.92 33.24 -16.95
N GLN A 336 -1.58 34.39 -16.77
CA GLN A 336 -1.89 35.30 -17.87
C GLN A 336 -0.61 35.97 -18.37
N ILE A 337 -0.29 35.73 -19.65
CA ILE A 337 0.93 36.20 -20.29
C ILE A 337 0.62 36.88 -21.63
N THR A 338 1.37 37.93 -21.95
CA THR A 338 1.41 38.53 -23.28
C THR A 338 2.79 38.32 -23.88
N LEU A 339 2.85 37.91 -25.14
CA LEU A 339 4.09 37.78 -25.92
C LEU A 339 4.07 38.81 -27.05
N VAL A 340 5.12 39.63 -27.17
CA VAL A 340 5.25 40.64 -28.22
C VAL A 340 6.50 40.34 -29.05
N ASP A 341 6.30 40.10 -30.34
CA ASP A 341 7.38 39.94 -31.33
C ASP A 341 7.85 41.31 -31.84
N HIS A 342 9.14 41.57 -31.70
CA HIS A 342 9.81 42.79 -32.12
C HIS A 342 10.53 42.64 -33.48
N GLY A 343 10.40 41.48 -34.13
CA GLY A 343 11.12 41.11 -35.33
C GLY A 343 12.52 40.57 -35.05
N ASN A 344 13.17 40.03 -36.08
CA ASN A 344 14.51 39.42 -36.01
C ASN A 344 14.64 38.31 -34.94
N GLY A 345 13.53 37.63 -34.63
CA GLY A 345 13.50 36.54 -33.65
C GLY A 345 13.56 36.98 -32.19
N VAL A 346 13.31 38.26 -31.88
CA VAL A 346 13.28 38.79 -30.52
C VAL A 346 11.84 38.95 -30.03
N VAL A 347 11.49 38.24 -28.96
CA VAL A 347 10.17 38.27 -28.33
C VAL A 347 10.30 38.71 -26.88
N SER A 348 9.45 39.64 -26.43
CA SER A 348 9.29 39.92 -24.99
C SER A 348 8.07 39.21 -24.42
N ALA A 349 8.21 38.69 -23.20
CA ALA A 349 7.15 37.98 -22.48
C ALA A 349 6.81 38.71 -21.18
N TYR A 350 5.52 38.97 -20.95
CA TYR A 350 5.02 39.71 -19.79
C TYR A 350 4.03 38.82 -19.05
N ALA A 351 4.44 38.20 -17.95
CA ALA A 351 3.67 37.17 -17.25
C ALA A 351 3.03 37.68 -15.95
N HIS A 352 2.24 36.80 -15.31
CA HIS A 352 1.50 37.03 -14.07
C HIS A 352 0.51 38.21 -14.12
N GLN A 353 -0.05 38.51 -15.30
CA GLN A 353 -0.98 39.64 -15.45
C GLN A 353 -2.32 39.40 -14.74
N SER A 354 -2.99 40.46 -14.30
CA SER A 354 -4.37 40.36 -13.80
C SER A 354 -5.41 40.45 -14.92
N ARG A 355 -5.08 41.21 -15.98
CA ARG A 355 -5.88 41.35 -17.20
C ARG A 355 -5.03 41.89 -18.35
N PHE A 356 -5.46 41.61 -19.57
CA PHE A 356 -4.85 42.14 -20.79
C PHE A 356 -5.43 43.51 -21.18
N ALA A 357 -4.61 44.38 -21.78
CA ALA A 357 -5.06 45.62 -22.42
C ALA A 357 -5.05 45.53 -23.96
N VAL A 358 -4.43 44.47 -24.50
CA VAL A 358 -4.35 44.18 -25.94
C VAL A 358 -4.58 42.69 -26.19
N GLY A 359 -5.06 42.35 -27.39
CA GLY A 359 -5.27 40.98 -27.84
C GLY A 359 -4.20 40.49 -28.82
N GLN A 360 -4.21 39.19 -29.11
CA GLN A 360 -3.36 38.59 -30.14
C GLN A 360 -3.59 39.26 -31.52
N GLY A 361 -2.51 39.49 -32.26
CA GLY A 361 -2.50 40.16 -33.56
C GLY A 361 -2.39 41.70 -33.49
N ALA A 362 -2.54 42.30 -32.31
CA ALA A 362 -2.42 43.76 -32.17
C ALA A 362 -0.98 44.25 -32.40
N ARG A 363 -0.83 45.33 -33.16
CA ARG A 363 0.43 46.09 -33.21
C ARG A 363 0.51 47.03 -32.03
N VAL A 364 1.64 47.05 -31.33
CA VAL A 364 1.88 47.89 -30.16
C VAL A 364 3.09 48.79 -30.37
N ALA A 365 3.02 50.02 -29.88
CA ALA A 365 4.16 50.93 -29.82
C ALA A 365 4.98 50.71 -28.54
N GLN A 366 6.26 51.11 -28.55
CA GLN A 366 7.06 51.17 -27.33
C GLN A 366 6.38 52.10 -26.30
N GLY A 367 6.25 51.65 -25.05
CA GLY A 367 5.57 52.39 -23.98
C GLY A 367 4.04 52.26 -23.95
N GLN A 368 3.42 51.61 -24.95
CA GLN A 368 1.98 51.35 -24.95
C GLN A 368 1.61 50.36 -23.85
N VAL A 369 0.52 50.61 -23.13
CA VAL A 369 -0.01 49.69 -22.11
C VAL A 369 -0.55 48.44 -22.81
N ILE A 370 -0.07 47.28 -22.37
CA ILE A 370 -0.43 45.96 -22.93
C ILE A 370 -1.13 45.04 -21.92
N GLY A 371 -1.04 45.37 -20.64
CA GLY A 371 -1.64 44.59 -19.58
C GLY A 371 -1.48 45.25 -18.22
N TYR A 372 -1.83 44.52 -17.17
CA TYR A 372 -1.74 45.02 -15.80
C TYR A 372 -1.18 43.95 -14.88
N VAL A 373 -0.33 44.35 -13.94
CA VAL A 373 0.30 43.45 -12.95
C VAL A 373 -0.77 42.67 -12.19
N GLY A 374 -0.48 41.42 -11.84
CA GLY A 374 -1.36 40.55 -11.08
C GLY A 374 -0.61 39.48 -10.31
N THR A 375 -1.32 38.40 -10.01
CA THR A 375 -0.82 37.24 -9.25
C THR A 375 -1.28 35.91 -9.87
N THR A 376 -1.45 35.85 -11.19
CA THR A 376 -1.91 34.62 -11.87
C THR A 376 -0.75 33.67 -12.14
N GLY A 377 -0.99 32.36 -12.12
CA GLY A 377 0.04 31.34 -12.35
C GLY A 377 0.84 31.03 -11.08
N ASN A 378 2.07 30.56 -11.24
CA ASN A 378 2.95 30.22 -10.12
C ASN A 378 3.71 31.46 -9.63
N THR A 379 3.16 32.11 -8.61
CA THR A 379 3.72 33.36 -8.06
C THR A 379 3.55 33.41 -6.54
N THR A 380 4.49 34.05 -5.86
CA THR A 380 4.47 34.28 -4.40
C THR A 380 3.94 35.66 -4.00
N GLY A 381 3.64 36.54 -4.97
CA GLY A 381 3.19 37.91 -4.71
C GLY A 381 3.02 38.74 -6.00
N ALA A 382 2.42 39.92 -5.89
CA ALA A 382 2.14 40.77 -7.07
C ALA A 382 3.44 41.30 -7.70
N HIS A 383 3.71 40.90 -8.95
CA HIS A 383 4.87 41.34 -9.72
C HIS A 383 4.65 41.13 -11.23
N LEU A 384 5.47 41.80 -12.05
CA LEU A 384 5.63 41.50 -13.46
C LEU A 384 6.86 40.60 -13.63
N HIS A 385 6.68 39.41 -14.20
CA HIS A 385 7.79 38.61 -14.71
C HIS A 385 8.03 38.96 -16.19
N LEU A 386 9.18 39.57 -16.47
CA LEU A 386 9.59 40.00 -17.81
C LEU A 386 10.70 39.09 -18.35
N GLU A 387 10.46 38.46 -19.51
CA GLU A 387 11.52 37.77 -20.25
C GLU A 387 11.82 38.47 -21.58
N THR A 388 13.06 38.35 -22.03
CA THR A 388 13.46 38.59 -23.41
C THR A 388 13.90 37.25 -24.00
N ARG A 389 13.30 36.84 -25.11
CA ARG A 389 13.61 35.59 -25.81
C ARG A 389 14.22 35.90 -27.17
N VAL A 390 15.34 35.27 -27.49
CA VAL A 390 16.01 35.38 -28.80
C VAL A 390 16.07 34.01 -29.43
N GLY A 391 15.42 33.84 -30.58
CA GLY A 391 15.33 32.52 -31.24
C GLY A 391 14.64 31.45 -30.39
N GLY A 392 13.75 31.85 -29.48
CA GLY A 392 13.02 30.96 -28.57
C GLY A 392 13.66 30.76 -27.19
N THR A 393 14.93 31.13 -27.01
CA THR A 393 15.64 30.98 -25.73
C THR A 393 15.57 32.26 -24.92
N ALA A 394 15.21 32.14 -23.64
CA ALA A 394 15.27 33.27 -22.71
C ALA A 394 16.72 33.74 -22.48
N VAL A 395 16.95 35.04 -22.57
CA VAL A 395 18.22 35.70 -22.31
C VAL A 395 18.03 36.78 -21.27
N ASN A 396 19.11 37.23 -20.63
CA ASN A 396 19.03 38.26 -19.60
C ASN A 396 18.39 39.56 -20.16
N PRO A 397 17.19 39.96 -19.70
CA PRO A 397 16.51 41.15 -20.20
C PRO A 397 17.28 42.45 -19.95
N ARG A 398 18.14 42.49 -18.92
CA ARG A 398 18.95 43.68 -18.59
C ARG A 398 19.87 44.13 -19.71
N GLN A 399 20.26 43.23 -20.61
CA GLN A 399 21.12 43.57 -21.75
C GLN A 399 20.39 44.40 -22.82
N TYR A 400 19.05 44.41 -22.79
CA TYR A 400 18.21 45.12 -23.76
C TYR A 400 17.63 46.42 -23.19
N LEU A 401 17.35 46.43 -21.89
CA LEU A 401 16.79 47.57 -21.18
C LEU A 401 17.85 48.66 -21.02
N SER A 402 17.60 49.85 -21.56
CA SER A 402 18.50 50.99 -21.45
C SER A 402 18.13 51.88 -20.26
N GLY A 403 19.13 52.29 -19.47
CA GLY A 403 18.94 53.16 -18.31
C GLY A 403 18.37 52.43 -17.09
N SER A 404 17.92 53.21 -16.11
CA SER A 404 17.29 52.68 -14.89
C SER A 404 15.76 52.60 -15.05
N PRO A 405 15.05 51.73 -14.28
CA PRO A 405 13.58 51.64 -14.31
C PRO A 405 12.88 52.98 -14.02
N CYS A 406 13.63 53.82 -13.31
CA CYS A 406 13.48 55.24 -13.03
C CYS A 406 14.93 55.74 -12.78
#